data_AF-A0A812S3L4-F1
#
_entry.id   AF-A0A812S3L4-F1
#
_cell.length_a   1.000
_cell.length_b   1.000
_cell.length_c   1.000
_cell.angle_alpha   90.00
_cell.angle_beta   90.00
_cell.angle_gamma   90.00
#
_symmetry.space_group_name_H-M   'P 1'
#
loop_
_entity.id
_entity.type
_entity.pdbx_description
1 polymer ?
#
loop_
_entity_poly.entity_id
_entity_poly.type
_entity_poly.pdbx_seq_one_letter_code
_entity_poly.pdbx_strand_id
1 'polypeptide(L)'
;MELHDWSLLQEELPKESVLEKIVRFLDAISPACCSWIHDWHLGWSVQHELDSYIAVVSFITAHHHAQYALADMLGEKDTAEDVTLMLESSRQVRDAQLHLNMIGGEDINIFNNSIVSELIIQRVAEFIHQFAHQGLITEVESKSMLRQIKAAGIASHTHMRKRMKTMKSWREESMSPQTQRSESVLLGRTAKPSSQ
;
A
#
# COMPACT_ATOMS: atom_id res chain seq x y z
N MET A 1 11.98 -30.51 3.14
CA MET A 1 10.94 -29.74 3.83
C MET A 1 10.68 -28.52 2.96
N GLU A 2 9.45 -28.31 2.48
CA GLU A 2 9.11 -27.09 1.72
C GLU A 2 8.71 -26.00 2.72
N LEU A 3 9.14 -24.76 2.47
CA LEU A 3 8.65 -23.59 3.21
C LEU A 3 7.29 -23.21 2.61
N HIS A 4 6.33 -22.84 3.47
CA HIS A 4 4.97 -22.48 3.06
C HIS A 4 4.56 -21.07 3.54
N ASP A 5 5.53 -20.28 3.99
CA ASP A 5 5.30 -18.99 4.66
C ASP A 5 4.58 -18.00 3.72
N TRP A 6 5.00 -17.94 2.45
CA TRP A 6 4.34 -17.10 1.45
C TRP A 6 2.90 -17.54 1.17
N SER A 7 2.63 -18.85 1.05
CA SER A 7 1.27 -19.33 0.81
C SER A 7 0.33 -19.02 1.98
N LEU A 8 0.82 -19.12 3.21
CA LEU A 8 0.07 -18.76 4.41
C LEU A 8 -0.23 -17.26 4.43
N LEU A 9 0.78 -16.42 4.19
CA LEU A 9 0.59 -14.97 4.12
C LEU A 9 -0.39 -14.59 3.00
N GLN A 10 -0.26 -15.20 1.82
CA GLN A 10 -1.13 -14.94 0.67
C GLN A 10 -2.60 -15.32 0.93
N GLU A 11 -2.86 -16.28 1.82
CA GLU A 11 -4.22 -16.60 2.28
C GLU A 11 -4.80 -15.53 3.20
N GLU A 12 -3.96 -14.91 4.02
CA GLU A 12 -4.34 -13.83 4.94
C GLU A 12 -4.38 -12.45 4.29
N LEU A 13 -3.68 -12.25 3.16
CA LEU A 13 -3.77 -11.02 2.39
C LEU A 13 -5.24 -10.78 2.01
N PRO A 14 -5.74 -9.54 2.15
CA PRO A 14 -7.13 -9.23 1.88
C PRO A 14 -7.47 -9.55 0.42
N LYS A 15 -8.23 -10.62 0.23
CA LYS A 15 -8.83 -10.99 -1.06
C LYS A 15 -10.11 -10.22 -1.26
N GLU A 16 -10.46 -9.94 -2.52
CA GLU A 16 -11.70 -9.24 -2.86
C GLU A 16 -12.90 -9.94 -2.20
N SER A 17 -13.42 -9.32 -1.14
CA SER A 17 -14.44 -9.96 -0.31
C SER A 17 -15.79 -9.92 -1.01
N VAL A 18 -16.73 -10.80 -0.62
CA VAL A 18 -18.11 -10.71 -1.13
C VAL A 18 -18.71 -9.34 -0.80
N LEU A 19 -18.34 -8.77 0.35
CA LEU A 19 -18.72 -7.43 0.75
C LEU A 19 -18.18 -6.37 -0.22
N GLU A 20 -16.92 -6.47 -0.64
CA GLU A 20 -16.31 -5.57 -1.61
C GLU A 20 -17.01 -5.62 -2.97
N LYS A 21 -17.36 -6.83 -3.44
CA LYS A 21 -18.15 -7.00 -4.67
C LYS A 21 -19.53 -6.36 -4.57
N ILE A 22 -20.19 -6.52 -3.42
CA ILE A 22 -21.49 -5.90 -3.15
C ILE A 22 -21.35 -4.38 -3.09
N VAL A 23 -20.34 -3.86 -2.40
CA VAL A 23 -20.12 -2.42 -2.28
C VAL A 23 -19.77 -1.80 -3.63
N ARG A 24 -18.93 -2.44 -4.44
CA ARG A 24 -18.62 -2.02 -5.82
C ARG A 24 -19.86 -2.02 -6.72
N PHE A 25 -20.73 -3.02 -6.55
CA PHE A 25 -22.02 -3.05 -7.25
C PHE A 25 -22.93 -1.92 -6.80
N LEU A 26 -23.05 -1.69 -5.50
CA LEU A 26 -23.84 -0.60 -4.92
C LEU A 26 -23.32 0.77 -5.35
N ASP A 27 -22.00 0.91 -5.48
CA ASP A 27 -21.33 2.11 -5.98
C ASP A 27 -21.69 2.37 -7.45
N ALA A 28 -21.63 1.34 -8.29
CA ALA A 28 -21.98 1.44 -9.71
C ALA A 28 -23.45 1.82 -9.99
N ILE A 29 -24.37 1.49 -9.07
CA ILE A 29 -25.79 1.81 -9.19
C ILE A 29 -26.20 3.01 -8.34
N SER A 30 -25.29 3.58 -7.55
CA SER A 30 -25.61 4.67 -6.63
C SER A 30 -25.84 5.96 -7.41
N PRO A 31 -26.96 6.67 -7.19
CA PRO A 31 -27.12 8.00 -7.75
C PRO A 31 -26.07 8.95 -7.19
N ALA A 32 -25.67 9.97 -7.97
CA ALA A 32 -24.60 10.91 -7.61
C ALA A 32 -24.79 11.67 -6.27
N CYS A 33 -26.00 11.66 -5.71
CA CYS A 33 -26.29 12.19 -4.37
C CYS A 33 -25.77 11.31 -3.21
N CYS A 34 -25.38 10.07 -3.49
CA CYS A 34 -24.84 9.10 -2.54
C CYS A 34 -23.31 9.00 -2.61
N SER A 35 -22.62 10.13 -2.83
CA SER A 35 -21.15 10.19 -2.93
C SER A 35 -20.42 9.64 -1.69
N TRP A 36 -21.09 9.59 -0.54
CA TRP A 36 -20.52 9.03 0.68
C TRP A 36 -20.27 7.51 0.61
N ILE A 37 -21.06 6.76 -0.18
CA ILE A 37 -20.89 5.31 -0.37
C ILE A 37 -19.62 5.06 -1.19
N HIS A 38 -19.48 5.80 -2.30
CA HIS A 38 -18.28 5.82 -3.15
C HIS A 38 -17.03 6.20 -2.33
N ASP A 39 -17.14 7.27 -1.54
CA ASP A 39 -16.07 7.73 -0.67
C ASP A 39 -15.67 6.69 0.38
N TRP A 40 -16.64 6.00 0.96
CA TRP A 40 -16.37 4.97 1.94
C TRP A 40 -15.69 3.75 1.30
N HIS A 41 -16.20 3.29 0.16
CA HIS A 41 -15.64 2.19 -0.63
C HIS A 41 -14.17 2.45 -0.99
N LEU A 42 -13.88 3.60 -1.60
CA LEU A 42 -12.51 3.97 -1.96
C LEU A 42 -11.61 4.09 -0.73
N GLY A 43 -12.11 4.65 0.38
CA GLY A 43 -11.34 4.79 1.61
C GLY A 43 -10.98 3.44 2.25
N TRP A 44 -11.89 2.49 2.20
CA TRP A 44 -11.68 1.12 2.67
C TRP A 44 -10.72 0.34 1.77
N SER A 45 -10.89 0.42 0.44
CA SER A 45 -10.00 -0.19 -0.54
C SER A 45 -8.55 0.31 -0.40
N VAL A 46 -8.35 1.62 -0.25
CA VAL A 46 -7.01 2.21 -0.03
C VAL A 46 -6.34 1.69 1.24
N GLN A 47 -7.10 1.55 2.34
CA GLN A 47 -6.54 1.01 3.57
C GLN A 47 -6.15 -0.47 3.39
N HIS A 48 -6.98 -1.25 2.72
CA HIS A 48 -6.67 -2.67 2.44
C HIS A 48 -5.42 -2.85 1.59
N GLU A 49 -5.22 -2.01 0.58
CA GLU A 49 -4.00 -2.05 -0.24
C GLU A 49 -2.75 -1.65 0.56
N LEU A 50 -2.86 -0.65 1.45
CA LEU A 50 -1.77 -0.25 2.34
C LEU A 50 -1.38 -1.39 3.29
N ASP A 51 -2.36 -2.04 3.90
CA ASP A 51 -2.12 -3.14 4.85
C ASP A 51 -1.46 -4.34 4.13
N SER A 52 -1.95 -4.67 2.92
CA SER A 52 -1.33 -5.67 2.05
C SER A 52 0.10 -5.31 1.68
N TYR A 53 0.35 -4.05 1.28
CA TYR A 53 1.68 -3.55 0.96
C TYR A 53 2.65 -3.71 2.14
N ILE A 54 2.25 -3.29 3.35
CA ILE A 54 3.07 -3.40 4.56
C ILE A 54 3.38 -4.86 4.86
N ALA A 55 2.39 -5.75 4.79
CA ALA A 55 2.58 -7.17 5.06
C ALA A 55 3.59 -7.82 4.10
N VAL A 56 3.46 -7.54 2.80
CA VAL A 56 4.35 -8.12 1.77
C VAL A 56 5.78 -7.55 1.87
N VAL A 57 5.94 -6.25 2.10
CA VAL A 57 7.27 -5.64 2.30
C VAL A 57 7.93 -6.20 3.57
N SER A 58 7.16 -6.37 4.65
CA SER A 58 7.67 -6.94 5.91
C SER A 58 8.12 -8.39 5.71
N PHE A 59 7.35 -9.18 4.98
CA PHE A 59 7.71 -10.56 4.61
C PHE A 59 9.03 -10.62 3.84
N ILE A 60 9.16 -9.83 2.77
CA ILE A 60 10.39 -9.77 1.95
C ILE A 60 11.59 -9.37 2.82
N THR A 61 11.41 -8.36 3.66
CA THR A 61 12.47 -7.87 4.55
C THR A 61 12.90 -8.94 5.56
N ALA A 62 11.94 -9.64 6.17
CA ALA A 62 12.21 -10.71 7.12
C ALA A 62 12.96 -11.88 6.47
N HIS A 63 12.53 -12.32 5.29
CA HIS A 63 13.21 -13.39 4.55
C HIS A 63 14.62 -12.98 4.11
N HIS A 64 14.82 -11.76 3.64
CA HIS A 64 16.17 -11.26 3.34
C HIS A 64 17.06 -11.25 4.59
N HIS A 65 16.54 -10.77 5.72
CA HIS A 65 17.31 -10.77 6.97
C HIS A 65 17.67 -12.20 7.42
N ALA A 66 16.73 -13.14 7.33
CA ALA A 66 16.97 -14.54 7.63
C ALA A 66 18.03 -15.16 6.69
N GLN A 67 17.97 -14.85 5.39
CA GLN A 67 18.95 -15.28 4.40
C GLN A 67 20.37 -14.77 4.71
N TYR A 68 20.50 -13.48 5.05
CA TYR A 68 21.79 -12.90 5.46
C TYR A 68 22.31 -13.54 6.75
N ALA A 69 21.45 -13.72 7.76
CA ALA A 69 21.84 -14.35 9.01
C ALA A 69 22.28 -15.82 8.82
N LEU A 70 21.59 -16.56 7.94
CA LEU A 70 21.99 -17.92 7.58
C LEU A 70 23.34 -17.94 6.86
N ALA A 71 23.53 -17.06 5.87
CA ALA A 71 24.81 -16.95 5.15
C ALA A 71 25.98 -16.63 6.11
N ASP A 72 25.77 -15.75 7.08
CA ASP A 72 26.77 -15.41 8.09
C ASP A 72 27.08 -16.57 9.04
N MET A 73 26.09 -17.40 9.37
CA MET A 73 26.27 -18.57 10.25
C MET A 73 26.89 -19.78 9.56
N LEU A 74 26.68 -19.96 8.25
CA LEU A 74 27.04 -21.19 7.53
C LEU A 74 28.53 -21.29 7.15
N GLY A 75 29.27 -20.18 7.08
CA GLY A 75 30.73 -20.21 6.88
C GLY A 75 31.16 -21.06 5.67
N GLU A 76 32.11 -22.00 5.86
CA GLU A 76 32.66 -22.88 4.79
C GLU A 76 31.91 -24.22 4.61
N LYS A 77 30.89 -24.53 5.42
CA LYS A 77 30.22 -25.84 5.38
C LYS A 77 28.74 -25.71 5.03
N ASP A 78 28.49 -25.45 3.77
CA ASP A 78 27.14 -25.55 3.21
C ASP A 78 26.67 -27.01 3.24
N THR A 79 25.59 -27.29 3.97
CA THR A 79 24.87 -28.55 3.80
C THR A 79 23.88 -28.44 2.65
N ALA A 80 23.57 -29.56 1.99
CA ALA A 80 22.57 -29.56 0.90
C ALA A 80 21.18 -29.10 1.38
N GLU A 81 20.87 -29.26 2.66
CA GLU A 81 19.61 -28.82 3.26
C GLU A 81 19.58 -27.29 3.39
N ASP A 82 20.67 -26.67 3.83
CA ASP A 82 20.79 -25.21 3.98
C ASP A 82 20.69 -24.48 2.64
N VAL A 83 21.36 -25.02 1.61
CA VAL A 83 21.27 -24.49 0.24
C VAL A 83 19.84 -24.59 -0.28
N THR A 84 19.14 -25.69 0.01
CA THR A 84 17.74 -25.88 -0.40
C THR A 84 16.83 -24.89 0.32
N LEU A 85 17.03 -24.65 1.61
CA LEU A 85 16.29 -23.68 2.40
C LEU A 85 16.47 -22.25 1.85
N MET A 86 17.71 -21.86 1.54
CA MET A 86 18.02 -20.56 0.95
C MET A 86 17.37 -20.35 -0.42
N LEU A 87 17.37 -21.38 -1.26
CA LEU A 87 16.73 -21.35 -2.58
C LEU A 87 15.21 -21.20 -2.46
N GLU A 88 14.57 -21.94 -1.56
CA GLU A 88 13.12 -21.88 -1.38
C GLU A 88 12.69 -20.54 -0.74
N SER A 89 13.46 -20.02 0.24
CA SER A 89 13.25 -18.67 0.75
C SER A 89 13.39 -17.61 -0.35
N SER A 90 14.36 -17.76 -1.26
CA SER A 90 14.57 -16.82 -2.37
C SER A 90 13.43 -16.86 -3.39
N ARG A 91 12.89 -18.05 -3.64
CA ARG A 91 11.71 -18.24 -4.48
C ARG A 91 10.50 -17.52 -3.89
N GLN A 92 10.25 -17.64 -2.59
CA GLN A 92 9.14 -16.97 -1.92
C GLN A 92 9.28 -15.45 -1.93
N VAL A 93 10.49 -14.93 -1.72
CA VAL A 93 10.76 -13.49 -1.89
C VAL A 93 10.43 -13.02 -3.30
N ARG A 94 10.81 -13.79 -4.33
CA ARG A 94 10.49 -13.44 -5.71
C ARG A 94 8.99 -13.43 -5.97
N ASP A 95 8.26 -14.42 -5.45
CA ASP A 95 6.81 -14.52 -5.63
C ASP A 95 6.09 -13.36 -4.91
N ALA A 96 6.57 -12.98 -3.71
CA ALA A 96 6.13 -11.78 -3.00
C ALA A 96 6.45 -10.47 -3.76
N GLN A 97 7.63 -10.38 -4.39
CA GLN A 97 8.02 -9.22 -5.19
C GLN A 97 7.12 -9.06 -6.43
N LEU A 98 6.72 -10.17 -7.06
CA LEU A 98 5.76 -10.15 -8.15
C LEU A 98 4.40 -9.59 -7.70
N HIS A 99 3.99 -9.90 -6.47
CA HIS A 99 2.77 -9.31 -5.89
C HIS A 99 2.89 -7.79 -5.73
N LEU A 100 4.02 -7.29 -5.22
CA LEU A 100 4.26 -5.84 -5.12
C LEU A 100 4.27 -5.13 -6.47
N ASN A 101 4.77 -5.79 -7.53
CA ASN A 101 4.78 -5.21 -8.87
C ASN A 101 3.38 -5.02 -9.47
N MET A 102 2.35 -5.66 -8.90
CA MET A 102 0.96 -5.40 -9.26
C MET A 102 0.42 -4.09 -8.68
N ILE A 103 1.07 -3.55 -7.64
CA ILE A 103 0.74 -2.26 -7.02
C ILE A 103 1.36 -1.15 -7.88
N GLY A 104 0.59 -0.09 -8.17
CA GLY A 104 1.09 1.03 -8.95
C GLY A 104 2.28 1.71 -8.28
N GLY A 105 3.33 2.04 -9.04
CA GLY A 105 4.52 2.70 -8.48
C GLY A 105 4.23 4.03 -7.76
N GLU A 106 3.17 4.73 -8.17
CA GLU A 106 2.72 5.95 -7.50
C GLU A 106 2.03 5.67 -6.16
N ASP A 107 1.29 4.55 -6.07
CA ASP A 107 0.65 4.10 -4.82
C ASP A 107 1.71 3.67 -3.80
N ILE A 108 2.76 2.98 -4.25
CA ILE A 108 3.92 2.62 -3.43
C ILE A 108 4.57 3.87 -2.80
N ASN A 109 4.76 4.93 -3.59
CA ASN A 109 5.32 6.17 -3.06
C ASN A 109 4.42 6.81 -2.00
N ILE A 110 3.10 6.75 -2.17
CA ILE A 110 2.15 7.27 -1.19
C ILE A 110 2.15 6.43 0.08
N PHE A 111 2.17 5.11 -0.04
CA PHE A 111 2.27 4.19 1.10
C PHE A 111 3.56 4.43 1.88
N ASN A 112 4.70 4.51 1.21
CA ASN A 112 5.98 4.82 1.85
C ASN A 112 5.96 6.16 2.59
N ASN A 113 5.41 7.21 1.98
CA ASN A 113 5.29 8.51 2.64
C ASN A 113 4.39 8.45 3.88
N SER A 114 3.32 7.64 3.84
CA SER A 114 2.44 7.42 4.99
C SER A 114 3.17 6.71 6.12
N ILE A 115 3.86 5.62 5.82
CA ILE A 115 4.63 4.84 6.81
C ILE A 115 5.70 5.71 7.46
N VAL A 116 6.46 6.48 6.67
CA VAL A 116 7.48 7.40 7.17
C VAL A 116 6.85 8.47 8.08
N SER A 117 5.69 9.02 7.70
CA SER A 117 4.99 10.01 8.51
C SER A 117 4.57 9.44 9.86
N GLU A 118 4.08 8.20 9.88
CA GLU A 118 3.67 7.50 11.11
C GLU A 118 4.88 7.22 12.03
N LEU A 119 6.00 6.78 11.47
CA LEU A 119 7.26 6.58 12.21
C LEU A 119 7.77 7.89 12.84
N ILE A 120 7.70 9.01 12.12
CA ILE A 120 8.07 10.33 12.64
C ILE A 120 7.17 10.69 13.83
N ILE A 121 5.86 10.53 13.68
CA ILE A 121 4.87 10.81 14.74
C ILE A 121 5.16 9.98 15.99
N GLN A 122 5.41 8.68 15.82
CA GLN A 122 5.74 7.77 16.91
C GLN A 122 7.03 8.19 17.61
N ARG A 123 8.07 8.53 16.84
CA ARG A 123 9.35 8.96 17.40
C ARG A 123 9.25 10.28 18.17
N VAL A 124 8.46 11.23 17.70
CA VAL A 124 8.22 12.48 18.44
C VAL A 124 7.44 12.21 19.73
N ALA A 125 6.47 11.29 19.71
CA ALA A 125 5.76 10.89 20.93
C ALA A 125 6.70 10.26 21.96
N GLU A 126 7.64 9.40 21.54
CA GLU A 126 8.68 8.84 22.41
C GLU A 126 9.55 9.93 23.04
N PHE A 127 9.98 10.93 22.26
CA PHE A 127 10.77 12.03 22.79
C PHE A 127 10.00 12.86 23.82
N ILE A 128 8.71 13.12 23.61
CA ILE A 128 7.87 13.82 24.59
C ILE A 128 7.77 13.02 25.89
N HIS A 129 7.59 11.70 25.81
CA HIS A 129 7.59 10.85 26.99
C HIS A 129 8.94 10.90 27.73
N GLN A 130 10.06 10.88 27.01
CA GLN A 130 11.39 11.00 27.60
C GLN A 130 11.62 12.37 28.26
N PHE A 131 11.20 13.46 27.62
CA PHE A 131 11.33 14.81 28.18
C PHE A 131 10.48 14.99 29.45
N ALA A 132 9.28 14.41 29.47
CA ALA A 132 8.45 14.41 30.67
C ALA A 132 9.11 13.60 31.80
N HIS A 133 9.65 12.42 31.48
CA HIS A 133 10.35 11.56 32.45
C HIS A 133 11.62 12.23 33.02
N GLN A 134 12.32 13.01 32.20
CA GLN A 134 13.52 13.77 32.63
C GLN A 134 13.19 15.07 33.36
N GLY A 135 11.90 15.43 33.50
CA GLY A 135 11.47 16.67 34.13
C GLY A 135 11.77 17.94 33.31
N LEU A 136 12.08 17.78 32.01
CA LEU A 136 12.34 18.90 31.09
C LEU A 136 11.05 19.62 30.67
N ILE A 137 9.93 18.90 30.70
CA ILE A 137 8.59 19.43 30.49
C ILE A 137 7.66 18.92 31.58
N THR A 138 6.62 19.70 31.88
CA THR A 138 5.59 19.31 32.84
C THR A 138 4.68 18.22 32.26
N GLU A 139 4.00 17.48 33.13
CA GLU A 139 3.02 16.47 32.71
C GLU A 139 1.88 17.08 31.89
N VAL A 140 1.50 18.34 32.18
CA VAL A 140 0.46 19.08 31.45
C VAL A 140 0.92 19.41 30.03
N GLU A 141 2.16 19.89 29.87
CA GLU A 141 2.76 20.16 28.56
C GLU A 141 2.91 18.88 27.73
N SER A 142 3.38 17.80 28.33
CA SER A 142 3.48 16.49 27.66
C SER A 142 2.13 16.02 27.14
N LYS A 143 1.07 16.05 27.97
CA LYS A 143 -0.29 15.68 27.54
C LYS A 143 -0.81 16.56 26.40
N SER A 144 -0.52 17.86 26.44
CA SER A 144 -0.89 18.78 25.37
C SER A 144 -0.18 18.46 24.05
N MET A 145 1.14 18.26 24.09
CA MET A 145 1.96 17.95 22.92
C MET A 145 1.57 16.61 22.29
N LEU A 146 1.30 15.57 23.10
CA LEU A 146 0.83 14.27 22.62
C LEU A 146 -0.53 14.37 21.90
N ARG A 147 -1.45 15.22 22.38
CA ARG A 147 -2.73 15.46 21.69
C ARG A 147 -2.52 16.12 20.32
N GLN A 148 -1.61 17.09 20.22
CA GLN A 148 -1.32 17.79 18.97
C GLN A 148 -0.71 16.84 17.93
N ILE A 149 0.20 15.96 18.36
CA ILE A 149 0.80 14.94 17.47
C ILE A 149 -0.23 13.92 17.03
N LYS A 150 -1.12 13.48 17.93
CA LYS A 150 -2.22 12.59 17.55
C LYS A 150 -3.15 13.24 16.52
N ALA A 151 -3.44 14.54 16.67
CA ALA A 151 -4.21 15.29 15.68
C ALA A 151 -3.48 15.40 14.33
N ALA A 152 -2.16 15.63 14.34
CA ALA A 152 -1.34 15.64 13.14
C ALA A 152 -1.32 14.28 12.42
N GLY A 153 -1.28 13.17 13.16
CA GLY A 153 -1.38 11.82 12.58
C GLY A 153 -2.73 11.56 11.92
N ILE A 154 -3.84 11.91 12.58
CA ILE A 154 -5.19 11.81 11.99
C ILE A 154 -5.28 12.65 10.70
N ALA A 155 -4.73 13.86 10.72
CA ALA A 155 -4.70 14.72 9.54
C ALA A 155 -3.89 14.08 8.40
N SER A 156 -2.70 13.54 8.69
CA SER A 156 -1.83 12.87 7.71
C SER A 156 -2.54 11.70 7.02
N HIS A 157 -3.15 10.78 7.77
CA HIS A 157 -3.93 9.68 7.19
C HIS A 157 -5.12 10.17 6.36
N THR A 158 -5.79 11.24 6.81
CA THR A 158 -6.90 11.83 6.07
C THR A 158 -6.43 12.43 4.74
N HIS A 159 -5.28 13.11 4.72
CA HIS A 159 -4.68 13.67 3.51
C HIS A 159 -4.25 12.56 2.53
N MET A 160 -3.61 11.51 3.04
CA MET A 160 -3.24 10.32 2.23
C MET A 160 -4.48 9.72 1.56
N ARG A 161 -5.53 9.41 2.34
CA ARG A 161 -6.77 8.83 1.82
C ARG A 161 -7.40 9.70 0.75
N LYS A 162 -7.47 11.02 0.96
CA LYS A 162 -7.98 11.96 -0.04
C LYS A 162 -7.16 11.93 -1.32
N ARG A 163 -5.83 11.94 -1.22
CA ARG A 163 -4.93 11.91 -2.39
C ARG A 163 -5.10 10.63 -3.21
N MET A 164 -5.14 9.47 -2.55
CA MET A 164 -5.33 8.19 -3.25
C MET A 164 -6.72 8.05 -3.85
N LYS A 165 -7.77 8.51 -3.16
CA LYS A 165 -9.12 8.58 -3.71
C LYS A 165 -9.14 9.36 -5.02
N THR A 166 -8.57 10.56 -5.01
CA THR A 166 -8.48 11.40 -6.21
C THR A 166 -7.73 10.67 -7.31
N MET A 167 -6.58 10.07 -7.02
CA MET A 167 -5.82 9.35 -8.05
C MET A 167 -6.55 8.13 -8.61
N LYS A 168 -7.23 7.34 -7.77
CA LYS A 168 -8.05 6.22 -8.23
C LYS A 168 -9.22 6.70 -9.09
N SER A 169 -9.91 7.77 -8.70
CA SER A 169 -10.99 8.32 -9.52
C SER A 169 -10.48 8.81 -10.89
N TRP A 170 -9.33 9.50 -10.96
CA TRP A 170 -8.69 9.87 -12.24
C TRP A 170 -8.33 8.65 -13.09
N ARG A 171 -7.87 7.56 -12.46
CA ARG A 171 -7.53 6.32 -13.15
C ARG A 171 -8.78 5.63 -13.71
N GLU A 172 -9.87 5.58 -12.94
CA GLU A 172 -11.15 5.02 -13.37
C GLU A 172 -11.80 5.86 -14.48
N GLU A 173 -11.76 7.19 -14.38
CA GLU A 173 -12.26 8.12 -15.39
C GLU A 173 -11.47 8.07 -16.71
N SER A 174 -10.14 7.93 -16.64
CA SER A 174 -9.28 7.82 -17.83
C SER A 174 -9.41 6.48 -18.56
N MET A 175 -9.91 5.44 -17.90
CA MET A 175 -10.21 4.13 -18.50
C MET A 175 -11.66 4.00 -19.03
N SER A 176 -12.48 5.06 -18.94
CA SER A 176 -13.83 5.06 -19.51
C SER A 176 -13.80 5.07 -21.07
N PRO A 177 -14.70 4.34 -21.76
CA PRO A 177 -14.72 4.25 -23.23
C PRO A 177 -14.91 5.58 -23.97
N GLN A 178 -15.25 6.67 -23.27
CA GLN A 178 -15.44 7.98 -23.91
C GLN A 178 -14.12 8.62 -24.36
N THR A 179 -12.98 8.25 -23.77
CA THR A 179 -11.67 8.77 -24.19
C THR A 179 -11.20 8.18 -25.54
N GLN A 180 -11.66 6.97 -25.90
CA GLN A 180 -11.37 6.36 -27.22
C GLN A 180 -12.09 7.08 -28.40
N ARG A 181 -13.17 7.83 -28.13
CA ARG A 181 -13.86 8.61 -29.18
C ARG A 181 -13.10 9.87 -29.58
N SER A 182 -12.26 10.43 -28.72
CA SER A 182 -11.51 11.66 -29.04
C SER A 182 -10.29 11.38 -29.93
N GLU A 183 -9.63 10.22 -29.79
CA GLU A 183 -8.50 9.84 -30.65
C GLU A 183 -8.95 9.36 -32.04
N SER A 184 -10.09 8.67 -32.13
CA SER A 184 -10.66 8.24 -33.42
C SER A 184 -11.23 9.40 -34.26
N VAL A 185 -11.64 10.51 -33.63
CA VAL A 185 -12.07 11.74 -34.35
C VAL A 185 -10.87 12.56 -34.85
N LEU A 186 -9.71 12.48 -34.18
CA LEU A 186 -8.49 13.17 -34.63
C LEU A 186 -7.78 12.41 -35.78
N LEU A 187 -7.86 11.08 -35.82
CA LEU A 187 -7.30 10.26 -36.91
C LEU A 187 -8.22 10.14 -38.14
N GLY A 188 -9.50 10.53 -38.04
CA GLY A 188 -10.47 10.45 -39.13
C GLY A 188 -10.52 11.67 -40.07
N ARG A 189 -9.67 12.68 -39.90
CA ARG A 189 -9.73 13.95 -40.68
C ARG A 189 -8.76 14.04 -41.88
N THR A 190 -7.96 13.01 -42.17
CA THR A 190 -7.07 13.00 -43.35
C THR A 190 -7.49 11.94 -44.36
N ALA A 191 -8.68 12.08 -44.94
CA ALA A 191 -8.99 11.46 -46.23
C ALA A 191 -10.12 12.22 -46.92
N LYS A 192 -9.77 13.31 -47.62
CA LYS A 192 -10.63 13.81 -48.71
C LYS A 192 -10.38 12.95 -49.94
N PRO A 193 -11.42 12.41 -50.58
CA PRO A 193 -11.27 11.77 -51.89
C PRO A 193 -11.22 12.86 -52.96
N SER A 194 -10.15 12.90 -53.75
CA SER A 194 -10.13 13.62 -55.02
C SER A 194 -10.49 12.63 -56.12
N SER A 195 -11.76 12.67 -56.52
CA SER A 195 -12.26 12.13 -57.78
C SER A 195 -11.94 13.10 -58.93
N GLN A 196 -11.18 12.64 -59.93
CA GLN A 196 -11.46 12.76 -61.37
C GLN A 196 -10.30 12.16 -62.17
#